data_AF-A0A8J8ECF2-F1
#
_entry.id   AF-A0A8J8ECF2-F1
#
_cell.length_a   1.000
_cell.length_b   1.000
_cell.length_c   1.000
_cell.angle_alpha   90.00
_cell.angle_beta   90.00
_cell.angle_gamma   90.00
#
_symmetry.space_group_name_H-M   'P 1'
#
loop_
_entity.id
_entity.type
_entity.pdbx_description
1 polymer ?
#
loop_
_entity_poly.entity_id
_entity_poly.type
_entity_poly.pdbx_seq_one_letter_code
_entity_poly.pdbx_strand_id
1 'polypeptide(L)'
;MRSEEVLQLLRNVKNPFTGMDIVSEGLVTRVVVEEDTTTIYVAFARSTPATPFSMAVNWPLQARIIRDMVNVLGSELGYFEIVDDTTLQRYYPIEEV
;
A
#
# COMPACT_ATOMS: atom_id res chain seq x y z
N MET A 1 -3.31 -17.83 -0.60
CA MET A 1 -4.32 -16.79 -0.89
C MET A 1 -4.13 -16.33 -2.33
N ARG A 2 -5.19 -16.08 -3.10
CA ARG A 2 -5.07 -15.56 -4.49
C ARG A 2 -5.00 -14.03 -4.53
N SER A 3 -4.53 -13.46 -5.63
CA SER A 3 -4.47 -12.00 -5.83
C SER A 3 -5.82 -11.31 -5.64
N GLU A 4 -6.92 -11.94 -6.08
CA GLU A 4 -8.27 -11.38 -5.94
C GLU A 4 -8.70 -11.29 -4.47
N GLU A 5 -8.33 -12.28 -3.66
CA GLU A 5 -8.65 -12.32 -2.22
C GLU A 5 -7.92 -11.21 -1.48
N VAL A 6 -6.64 -11.00 -1.80
CA VAL A 6 -5.84 -9.88 -1.25
C VAL A 6 -6.44 -8.53 -1.63
N LEU A 7 -6.86 -8.35 -2.90
CA LEU A 7 -7.53 -7.14 -3.33
C LEU A 7 -8.85 -6.91 -2.58
N GLN A 8 -9.64 -7.95 -2.30
CA GLN A 8 -10.85 -7.83 -1.51
C GLN A 8 -10.57 -7.42 -0.06
N LEU A 9 -9.52 -7.97 0.56
CA LEU A 9 -9.09 -7.55 1.89
C LEU A 9 -8.70 -6.06 1.90
N LEU A 10 -7.91 -5.63 0.92
CA LEU A 10 -7.44 -4.25 0.80
C LEU A 10 -8.56 -3.23 0.58
N ARG A 11 -9.76 -3.64 0.12
CA ARG A 11 -10.93 -2.75 0.07
C ARG A 11 -11.42 -2.29 1.44
N ASN A 12 -11.00 -2.94 2.52
CA ASN A 12 -11.29 -2.49 3.89
C ASN A 12 -10.41 -1.31 4.31
N VAL A 13 -9.32 -1.04 3.58
CA VAL A 13 -8.44 0.09 3.85
C VAL A 13 -8.96 1.32 3.11
N LYS A 14 -9.25 2.37 3.86
CA LYS A 14 -9.77 3.63 3.32
C LYS A 14 -8.69 4.71 3.34
N ASN A 15 -8.65 5.50 2.29
CA ASN A 15 -7.90 6.74 2.30
C ASN A 15 -8.59 7.72 3.27
N PRO A 16 -7.94 8.13 4.37
CA PRO A 16 -8.57 8.97 5.40
C PRO A 16 -8.86 10.40 4.93
N PHE A 17 -8.30 10.83 3.79
CA PHE A 17 -8.58 12.16 3.21
C PHE A 17 -9.87 12.16 2.38
N THR A 18 -10.14 11.09 1.64
CA THR A 18 -11.27 11.01 0.69
C THR A 18 -12.42 10.13 1.19
N GLY A 19 -12.14 9.19 2.10
CA GLY A 19 -13.08 8.18 2.59
C GLY A 19 -13.32 6.99 1.66
N MET A 20 -12.71 6.96 0.46
CA MET A 20 -12.83 5.87 -0.52
C MET A 20 -11.82 4.76 -0.22
N ASP A 21 -12.11 3.53 -0.64
CA ASP A 21 -11.15 2.43 -0.50
C ASP A 21 -9.97 2.55 -1.48
N ILE A 22 -8.79 2.18 -1.01
CA ILE A 22 -7.53 2.37 -1.76
C ILE A 22 -7.46 1.56 -3.06
N VAL A 23 -8.28 0.51 -3.20
CA VAL A 23 -8.36 -0.29 -4.43
C VAL A 23 -9.21 0.44 -5.47
N SER A 24 -10.39 0.95 -5.09
CA SER A 24 -11.24 1.74 -5.99
C SER A 24 -10.60 3.07 -6.40
N GLU A 25 -9.77 3.67 -5.54
CA GLU A 25 -8.98 4.86 -5.90
C GLU A 25 -7.86 4.58 -6.90
N GLY A 26 -7.54 3.31 -7.15
CA GLY A 26 -6.39 2.93 -7.97
C GLY A 26 -5.04 3.17 -7.28
N LEU A 27 -5.02 3.35 -5.95
CA LEU A 27 -3.79 3.42 -5.18
C LEU A 27 -3.08 2.08 -5.13
N VAL A 28 -3.83 0.96 -5.11
CA VAL A 28 -3.28 -0.39 -5.31
C VAL A 28 -3.28 -0.71 -6.79
N THR A 29 -2.10 -0.97 -7.35
CA THR A 29 -1.92 -1.02 -8.80
C THR A 29 -1.70 -2.45 -9.29
N ARG A 30 -1.08 -3.27 -8.46
CA ARG A 30 -0.83 -4.68 -8.74
C ARG A 30 -0.66 -5.46 -7.44
N VAL A 31 -1.14 -6.70 -7.43
CA VAL A 31 -0.80 -7.68 -6.41
C VAL A 31 -0.15 -8.87 -7.12
N VAL A 32 1.03 -9.28 -6.64
CA VAL A 32 1.73 -10.47 -7.13
C VAL A 32 1.82 -11.45 -5.97
N VAL A 33 1.28 -12.65 -6.17
CA VAL A 33 1.37 -13.74 -5.20
C VAL A 33 2.31 -14.78 -5.77
N GLU A 34 3.41 -15.00 -5.05
CA GLU A 34 4.37 -16.08 -5.28
C GLU A 34 4.24 -17.13 -4.17
N GLU A 35 4.99 -18.24 -4.25
CA GLU A 35 4.83 -19.38 -3.33
C GLU A 35 4.91 -18.96 -1.85
N ASP A 36 5.86 -18.09 -1.49
CA ASP A 36 6.13 -17.70 -0.11
C ASP A 36 5.93 -16.20 0.17
N THR A 37 5.67 -15.39 -0.85
CA THR A 37 5.66 -13.92 -0.74
C THR A 37 4.49 -13.30 -1.49
N THR A 38 3.81 -12.35 -0.85
CA THR A 38 2.83 -11.47 -1.52
C THR A 38 3.38 -10.06 -1.66
N THR A 39 3.54 -9.57 -2.88
CA THR A 39 3.98 -8.19 -3.15
C THR A 39 2.78 -7.34 -3.56
N ILE A 40 2.54 -6.25 -2.82
CA ILE A 40 1.51 -5.25 -3.13
C ILE A 40 2.19 -3.99 -3.65
N TYR A 41 1.84 -3.62 -4.88
CA TYR A 41 2.33 -2.41 -5.54
C TYR A 41 1.36 -1.25 -5.34
N VAL A 42 1.88 -0.10 -4.91
CA VAL A 42 1.10 1.12 -4.64
C VAL A 42 1.59 2.33 -5.45
N ALA A 43 0.66 3.22 -5.86
CA ALA A 43 0.94 4.39 -6.69
C ALA A 43 1.28 5.66 -5.90
N PHE A 44 1.96 5.58 -4.76
CA PHE A 44 2.11 6.73 -3.86
C PHE A 44 2.98 7.84 -4.43
N ALA A 45 4.12 7.49 -5.02
CA ALA A 45 5.04 8.46 -5.60
C ALA A 45 4.40 9.18 -6.79
N ARG A 46 3.78 8.46 -7.74
CA ARG A 46 3.13 9.13 -8.89
C ARG A 46 1.82 9.86 -8.55
N SER A 47 1.14 9.49 -7.46
CA SER A 47 -0.08 10.19 -7.01
C SER A 47 0.22 11.39 -6.12
N THR A 48 1.49 11.63 -5.79
CA THR A 48 1.94 12.76 -4.97
C THR A 48 2.74 13.75 -5.82
N PRO A 49 2.29 15.00 -5.95
CA PRO A 49 3.10 16.03 -6.60
C PRO A 49 4.46 16.18 -5.91
N ALA A 50 5.54 16.30 -6.69
CA ALA A 50 6.91 16.40 -6.20
C ALA A 50 7.28 17.78 -5.61
N THR A 51 6.31 18.47 -4.99
CA THR A 51 6.58 19.72 -4.27
C THR A 51 6.83 19.43 -2.78
N PRO A 52 7.75 20.15 -2.11
CA PRO A 52 8.07 19.88 -0.70
C PRO A 52 6.85 19.90 0.23
N PHE A 53 5.90 20.81 -0.02
CA PHE A 53 4.67 20.89 0.75
C PHE A 53 3.77 19.66 0.54
N SER A 54 3.55 19.25 -0.71
CA SER A 54 2.75 18.06 -1.03
C SER A 54 3.36 16.79 -0.41
N MET A 55 4.69 16.65 -0.45
CA MET A 55 5.37 15.53 0.19
C MET A 55 5.16 15.52 1.71
N ALA A 56 5.32 16.68 2.36
CA ALA A 56 5.15 16.80 3.81
C ALA A 56 3.72 16.45 4.28
N VAL A 57 2.70 16.81 3.50
CA VAL A 57 1.29 16.52 3.82
C VAL A 57 0.92 15.07 3.50
N ASN A 58 1.44 14.53 2.40
CA ASN A 58 1.12 13.17 1.97
C ASN A 58 1.87 12.09 2.77
N TRP A 59 3.02 12.41 3.37
CA TRP A 59 3.78 11.41 4.12
C TRP A 59 3.01 10.82 5.32
N PRO A 60 2.41 11.63 6.23
CA PRO A 60 1.58 11.08 7.31
C PRO A 60 0.36 10.29 6.80
N LEU A 61 -0.22 10.73 5.68
CA LEU A 61 -1.35 10.06 5.03
C LEU A 61 -0.93 8.66 4.53
N GLN A 62 0.16 8.58 3.78
CA GLN A 62 0.73 7.33 3.27
C GLN A 62 1.11 6.39 4.41
N ALA A 63 1.80 6.91 5.45
CA ALA A 63 2.19 6.12 6.62
C ALA A 63 0.97 5.51 7.35
N ARG A 64 -0.14 6.26 7.42
CA ARG A 64 -1.40 5.74 7.97
C ARG A 64 -2.00 4.64 7.08
N ILE A 65 -2.07 4.85 5.77
CA ILE A 65 -2.58 3.84 4.83
C ILE A 65 -1.75 2.56 4.93
N ILE A 66 -0.41 2.65 4.92
CA ILE A 66 0.48 1.49 5.07
C ILE A 66 0.20 0.75 6.38
N ARG A 67 0.05 1.47 7.50
CA ARG A 67 -0.29 0.85 8.79
C ARG A 67 -1.63 0.10 8.72
N ASP A 68 -2.64 0.70 8.11
CA ASP A 68 -3.96 0.09 7.98
C ASP A 68 -3.91 -1.15 7.05
N MET A 69 -3.12 -1.10 5.97
CA MET A 69 -2.83 -2.27 5.12
C MET A 69 -2.16 -3.39 5.91
N VAL A 70 -1.13 -3.08 6.69
CA VAL A 70 -0.41 -4.06 7.52
C VAL A 70 -1.36 -4.70 8.54
N ASN A 71 -2.26 -3.93 9.16
CA ASN A 71 -3.23 -4.47 10.10
C ASN A 71 -4.22 -5.44 9.43
N VAL A 72 -4.69 -5.10 8.22
CA VAL A 72 -5.65 -5.93 7.46
C VAL A 72 -5.00 -7.19 6.91
N LEU A 73 -3.76 -7.08 6.42
CA LEU A 73 -3.06 -8.19 5.77
C LEU A 73 -2.31 -9.08 6.76
N GLY A 74 -1.79 -8.52 7.84
CA GLY A 74 -0.95 -9.24 8.80
C GLY A 74 -1.68 -10.33 9.60
N SER A 75 -3.02 -10.32 9.65
CA SER A 75 -3.80 -11.41 10.22
C SER A 75 -4.04 -12.57 9.25
N GLU A 76 -3.92 -12.33 7.94
CA GLU A 76 -4.35 -13.25 6.88
C GLU A 76 -3.19 -13.80 6.04
N LEU A 77 -2.10 -13.06 5.93
CA LEU A 77 -0.92 -13.39 5.13
C LEU A 77 0.27 -13.77 6.01
N GLY A 78 1.14 -14.62 5.45
CA GLY A 78 2.47 -14.89 6.00
C GLY A 78 3.40 -13.71 5.73
N TYR A 79 4.36 -13.88 4.83
CA TYR A 79 5.25 -12.80 4.41
C TYR A 79 4.66 -11.97 3.26
N PHE A 80 4.70 -10.64 3.41
CA PHE A 80 4.26 -9.73 2.37
C PHE A 80 5.07 -8.43 2.36
N GLU A 81 5.10 -7.79 1.20
CA GLU A 81 5.77 -6.52 0.98
C GLU A 81 4.81 -5.48 0.42
N ILE A 82 5.01 -4.22 0.80
CA ILE A 82 4.31 -3.09 0.18
C ILE A 82 5.35 -2.20 -0.47
N VAL A 83 5.24 -2.01 -1.78
CA VAL A 83 6.28 -1.41 -2.63
C VAL A 83 5.66 -0.33 -3.52
N ASP A 84 6.33 0.81 -3.69
CA ASP A 84 5.92 1.81 -4.68
C ASP A 84 6.11 1.26 -6.10
N ASP A 85 5.11 1.42 -6.96
CA ASP A 85 5.11 0.84 -8.29
C ASP A 85 5.97 1.59 -9.31
N THR A 86 6.44 2.79 -8.96
CA THR A 86 7.33 3.60 -9.79
C THR A 86 8.75 3.64 -9.27
N THR A 87 8.95 3.89 -7.97
CA THR A 87 10.29 4.02 -7.38
C THR A 87 10.86 2.69 -6.90
N LEU A 88 10.02 1.66 -6.78
CA LEU A 88 10.35 0.37 -6.14
C LEU A 88 10.81 0.52 -4.68
N GLN A 89 10.53 1.67 -4.07
CA GLN A 89 10.78 1.88 -2.66
C GLN A 89 9.86 0.97 -1.84
N ARG A 90 10.45 0.21 -0.93
CA ARG A 90 9.70 -0.63 0.02
C ARG A 90 9.19 0.24 1.18
N TYR A 91 7.88 0.20 1.40
CA TYR A 91 7.21 0.80 2.57
C TYR A 91 7.04 -0.20 3.71
N TYR A 92 6.95 -1.49 3.40
CA TYR A 92 6.86 -2.57 4.38
C TYR A 92 7.50 -3.86 3.85
N PRO A 93 8.25 -4.62 4.69
CA PRO A 93 8.79 -4.18 5.98
C PRO A 93 9.70 -2.95 5.81
N ILE A 94 9.74 -2.08 6.83
CA ILE A 94 10.64 -0.92 6.82
C ILE A 94 12.07 -1.46 6.91
N GLU A 95 12.92 -1.12 5.95
CA GLU A 95 14.35 -1.42 6.06
C GLU A 95 14.92 -0.66 7.26
N GLU A 96 15.54 -1.38 8.21
CA GLU A 96 16.28 -0.74 9.30
C GLU A 96 17.48 0.00 8.69
N VAL A 97 17.53 1.32 8.92
CA VAL A 97 18.61 2.22 8.47
C VAL A 97 19.60 2.45 9.61
#